data_AF-A0A454CZF4-F1
#
_entry.id   AF-A0A454CZF4-F1
#
_cell.length_a   1.000
_cell.length_b   1.000
_cell.length_c   1.000
_cell.angle_alpha   90.00
_cell.angle_beta   90.00
_cell.angle_gamma   90.00
#
_symmetry.space_group_name_H-M   'P 1'
#
loop_
_entity.id
_entity.type
_entity.pdbx_description
1 polymer ?
#
loop_
_entity_poly.entity_id
_entity_poly.type
_entity_poly.pdbx_seq_one_letter_code
_entity_poly.pdbx_strand_id
1 'polypeptide(L)' 'YVKPSKSHVRTMPNKPFQSGAHKGLNNQKVRHYNCRLVMALLYKSKGMTKSELARETQLSIPAISKIVDALVEQGRV' A
#
# COMPACT_ATOMS: atom_id res chain seq x y z
N TYR A 1 -2.10 -15.49 46.22
CA TYR A 1 -0.85 -14.71 46.18
C TYR A 1 0.17 -15.50 45.36
N VAL A 2 0.36 -15.23 44.05
CA VAL A 2 1.57 -15.59 43.25
C VAL A 2 1.60 -14.71 41.97
N LYS A 3 2.71 -14.00 41.71
CA LYS A 3 3.16 -13.55 40.37
C LYS A 3 4.45 -14.35 40.01
N PRO A 4 5.08 -14.20 38.83
CA PRO A 4 4.85 -14.92 37.55
C PRO A 4 6.11 -15.70 37.09
N SER A 5 6.08 -16.54 36.03
CA SER A 5 7.32 -16.86 35.26
C SER A 5 7.10 -17.62 33.94
N LYS A 6 7.54 -16.95 32.85
CA LYS A 6 8.23 -17.44 31.63
C LYS A 6 7.62 -18.54 30.74
N SER A 7 7.46 -18.21 29.45
CA SER A 7 8.27 -18.74 28.33
C SER A 7 7.48 -18.88 27.01
N HIS A 8 7.78 -17.98 26.07
CA HIS A 8 8.05 -18.24 24.65
C HIS A 8 7.35 -19.43 23.95
N VAL A 9 6.29 -19.19 23.17
CA VAL A 9 6.08 -19.87 21.86
C VAL A 9 5.33 -18.95 20.89
N ARG A 10 5.96 -18.73 19.75
CA ARG A 10 5.47 -18.12 18.50
C ARG A 10 4.13 -18.74 18.05
N THR A 11 3.09 -17.93 17.88
CA THR A 11 2.08 -18.06 16.82
C THR A 11 1.32 -16.73 16.69
N MET A 12 1.30 -16.15 15.49
CA MET A 12 0.29 -15.13 15.16
C MET A 12 -0.99 -15.87 14.78
N PRO A 13 -2.16 -15.43 15.25
CA PRO A 13 -3.32 -15.57 14.39
C PRO A 13 -4.18 -14.31 14.32
N ASN A 14 -4.64 -14.08 13.10
CA ASN A 14 -5.85 -13.36 12.72
C ASN A 14 -5.76 -11.82 12.67
N LYS A 15 -5.17 -11.33 11.58
CA LYS A 15 -5.47 -9.99 11.08
C LYS A 15 -6.93 -10.03 10.60
N PRO A 16 -7.87 -9.27 11.17
CA PRO A 16 -9.22 -9.25 10.64
C PRO A 16 -9.14 -8.76 9.19
N PHE A 17 -9.59 -9.59 8.25
CA PHE A 17 -9.93 -9.13 6.91
C PHE A 17 -11.04 -8.10 7.10
N GLN A 18 -10.67 -6.83 7.01
CA GLN A 18 -11.61 -5.73 7.17
C GLN A 18 -12.59 -5.76 6.00
N SER A 19 -13.75 -6.38 6.25
CA SER A 19 -15.01 -6.17 5.53
C SER A 19 -15.36 -4.69 5.63
N GLY A 20 -15.03 -3.91 4.61
CA GLY A 20 -15.27 -2.47 4.56
C GLY A 20 -16.06 -2.09 3.31
N ALA A 21 -17.32 -2.53 3.22
CA ALA A 21 -18.27 -2.15 2.16
C ALA A 21 -18.74 -0.67 2.24
N HIS A 22 -17.88 0.23 2.72
CA HIS A 22 -18.12 1.68 2.82
C HIS A 22 -16.89 2.45 2.33
N LYS A 23 -16.41 2.16 1.11
CA LYS A 23 -15.20 2.81 0.56
C LYS A 23 -15.29 3.05 -0.94
N GLY A 24 -16.48 3.36 -1.46
CA GLY A 24 -16.72 3.41 -2.91
C GLY A 24 -16.49 4.77 -3.57
N LEU A 25 -17.15 5.82 -3.10
CA LEU A 25 -17.32 7.03 -3.92
C LEU A 25 -16.09 7.95 -3.96
N ASN A 26 -15.34 8.06 -2.86
CA ASN A 26 -14.14 8.92 -2.83
C ASN A 26 -12.86 8.19 -3.27
N ASN A 27 -12.86 6.86 -3.22
CA ASN A 27 -11.67 6.07 -3.54
C ASN A 27 -11.35 6.06 -5.04
N GLN A 28 -12.34 6.21 -5.92
CA GLN A 28 -12.09 6.34 -7.36
C GLN A 28 -11.29 7.62 -7.66
N LYS A 29 -11.72 8.76 -7.09
CA LYS A 29 -11.04 10.05 -7.24
C LYS A 29 -9.65 10.04 -6.61
N VAL A 30 -9.53 9.50 -5.39
CA VAL A 30 -8.25 9.33 -4.70
C VAL A 30 -7.33 8.41 -5.50
N ARG A 31 -7.84 7.32 -6.08
CA ARG A 31 -7.04 6.42 -6.93
C ARG A 31 -6.55 7.14 -8.18
N HIS A 32 -7.39 7.91 -8.86
CA HIS A 32 -6.99 8.69 -10.04
C HIS A 32 -5.93 9.76 -9.70
N TYR A 33 -6.06 10.41 -8.53
CA TYR A 33 -5.05 11.32 -8.03
C TYR A 33 -3.72 10.60 -7.75
N ASN A 34 -3.77 9.48 -7.02
CA ASN A 34 -2.60 8.68 -6.68
C ASN A 34 -1.90 8.12 -7.92
N CYS A 35 -2.64 7.64 -8.92
CA CYS A 35 -2.05 7.18 -10.19
C CYS A 35 -1.30 8.32 -10.89
N ARG A 36 -1.89 9.52 -10.97
CA ARG A 36 -1.21 10.69 -11.57
C ARG A 36 0.05 11.07 -10.81
N LEU A 37 0.01 11.02 -9.48
CA LEU A 37 1.13 11.37 -8.62
C LEU A 37 2.29 10.35 -8.76
N VAL A 38 2.00 9.05 -8.73
CA VAL A 38 2.98 7.98 -8.98
C VAL A 38 3.57 8.08 -10.38
N MET A 39 2.74 8.34 -11.39
CA MET A 39 3.20 8.51 -12.78
C MET A 39 4.16 9.71 -12.89
N ALA A 40 3.82 10.86 -12.30
CA ALA A 40 4.70 12.03 -12.28
C ALA A 40 6.06 11.73 -11.62
N LEU A 41 6.07 10.97 -10.53
CA LEU A 41 7.30 10.55 -9.85
C LEU A 41 8.14 9.59 -10.70
N LEU A 42 7.51 8.62 -11.37
CA LEU A 42 8.17 7.70 -12.30
C LEU A 42 8.81 8.43 -13.49
N TYR A 43 8.15 9.47 -14.03
CA TYR A 43 8.70 10.30 -15.09
C TYR A 43 9.82 11.24 -14.60
N LYS A 44 9.72 11.76 -13.37
CA LYS A 44 10.70 12.68 -12.80
C LYS A 44 12.03 11.99 -12.48
N SER A 45 11.99 10.77 -11.95
CA SER A 45 13.19 9.98 -11.65
C SER A 45 13.10 8.62 -12.33
N LYS A 46 13.86 8.44 -13.41
CA LYS A 46 14.03 7.14 -14.07
C LYS A 46 14.65 6.13 -13.09
N GLY A 47 13.83 5.24 -12.54
CA GLY A 47 14.29 4.11 -11.72
C GLY A 47 13.86 4.11 -10.26
N MET A 48 12.88 4.93 -9.87
CA MET A 48 12.38 4.92 -8.49
C MET A 48 11.76 3.56 -8.14
N THR A 49 12.19 2.95 -7.03
CA THR A 49 11.69 1.67 -6.56
C THR A 49 10.31 1.80 -5.93
N LYS A 50 9.57 0.68 -5.81
CA LYS A 50 8.24 0.65 -5.16
C LYS A 50 8.27 1.19 -3.72
N SER A 51 9.38 0.99 -3.01
CA SER A 51 9.57 1.47 -1.63
C SER A 51 9.84 2.96 -1.55
N GLU A 52 10.59 3.53 -2.50
CA GLU A 52 10.83 4.96 -2.59
C GLU A 52 9.56 5.72 -2.98
N LEU A 53 8.80 5.20 -3.96
CA LEU A 53 7.49 5.73 -4.31
C LEU A 53 6.55 5.74 -3.11
N ALA A 54 6.51 4.66 -2.33
CA ALA A 54 5.71 4.59 -1.11
C ALA A 54 6.09 5.66 -0.09
N ARG A 55 7.40 5.92 0.09
CA ARG A 55 7.91 6.98 0.97
C ARG A 55 7.51 8.37 0.48
N GLU A 56 7.65 8.62 -0.80
CA GLU A 56 7.41 9.94 -1.40
C GLU A 56 5.91 10.27 -1.48
N THR A 57 5.06 9.28 -1.79
CA THR A 57 3.61 9.47 -1.85
C THR A 57 2.90 9.27 -0.50
N GLN A 58 3.63 8.86 0.54
CA GLN A 58 3.08 8.42 1.83
C GLN A 58 1.98 7.34 1.69
N LEU A 59 2.08 6.49 0.67
CA LEU A 59 1.17 5.37 0.44
C LEU A 59 1.81 4.09 0.95
N SER A 60 0.98 3.10 1.26
CA SER A 60 1.50 1.78 1.60
C SER A 60 2.10 1.12 0.35
N ILE A 61 3.18 0.37 0.54
CA ILE A 61 3.82 -0.45 -0.51
C ILE A 61 2.79 -1.31 -1.29
N PRO A 62 1.82 -2.01 -0.66
CA PRO A 62 0.81 -2.75 -1.41
C PRO A 62 -0.13 -1.85 -2.25
N ALA A 63 -0.40 -0.62 -1.82
CA ALA A 63 -1.17 0.33 -2.62
C ALA A 63 -0.36 0.81 -3.83
N ILE A 64 0.94 1.08 -3.64
CA ILE A 64 1.86 1.40 -4.73
C ILE A 64 1.96 0.26 -5.73
N SER A 65 2.11 -0.99 -5.29
CA SER A 65 2.16 -2.12 -6.25
C SER A 65 0.90 -2.16 -7.09
N LYS A 66 -0.29 -2.10 -6.48
CA LYS A 66 -1.57 -2.08 -7.22
C LYS A 66 -1.71 -0.90 -8.19
N ILE A 67 -1.08 0.24 -7.90
CA ILE A 67 -1.08 1.41 -8.78
C ILE A 67 -0.11 1.21 -9.94
N VAL A 68 1.11 0.77 -9.66
CA VAL A 68 2.13 0.50 -10.68
C VAL A 68 1.67 -0.61 -11.62
N ASP A 69 1.15 -1.72 -11.07
CA ASP A 69 0.64 -2.83 -11.85
C ASP A 69 -0.50 -2.36 -12.77
N ALA A 70 -1.42 -1.51 -12.28
CA ALA A 70 -2.47 -0.92 -13.10
C ALA A 70 -1.95 0.08 -14.17
N LEU A 71 -0.84 0.79 -13.91
CA LEU A 71 -0.21 1.68 -14.89
C LEU A 71 0.49 0.88 -16.01
N VAL A 72 1.10 -0.26 -15.66
CA VAL A 72 1.71 -1.21 -16.61
C VAL A 72 0.63 -1.87 -17.47
N GLU A 73 -0.47 -2.33 -16.87
CA GLU A 73 -1.62 -2.87 -17.62
C GLU A 73 -2.22 -1.86 -18.60
N GLN A 74 -2.14 -0.56 -18.27
CA GLN A 74 -2.57 0.54 -19.14
C GLN A 74 -1.53 0.95 -20.19
N GLY A 75 -0.34 0.33 -20.20
CA GLY A 75 0.76 0.66 -21.12
C GLY A 75 1.35 2.06 -20.92
N ARG A 76 1.25 2.61 -19.71
CA ARG A 76 1.69 3.99 -19.41
C ARG A 76 3.11 4.09 -18.85
N VAL A 77 3.67 2.98 -18.37
CA VAL A 77 5.04 2.85 -17.82
C VAL A 77 5.63 1.49 -18.15
#